data_AF-A0A8T1A5N5-F1
#
_entry.id   AF-A0A8T1A5N5-F1
#
_cell.length_a   1.000
_cell.length_b   1.000
_cell.length_c   1.000
_cell.angle_alpha   90.00
_cell.angle_beta   90.00
_cell.angle_gamma   90.00
#
_symmetry.space_group_name_H-M   'P 1'
#
loop_
_entity.id
_entity.type
_entity.pdbx_description
1 polymer ?
#
loop_
_entity_poly.entity_id
_entity_poly.type
_entity_poly.pdbx_seq_one_letter_code
_entity_poly.pdbx_strand_id
1 'polypeptide(L)'
;MLHRKAREFAEACGVGEETFTASWAWRVGFLKRHGLRFRARTRQGQNSPVDSAQAVKELNERMKKEMHRLGVDVVFNADQTPILF
;
A
#
# COMPACT_ATOMS: atom_id res chain seq x y z
N MET A 1 -8.64 -12.25 -2.28
CA MET A 1 -7.39 -12.58 -3.00
C MET A 1 -6.34 -13.27 -2.13
N LEU A 2 -5.94 -12.74 -0.96
CA LEU A 2 -4.99 -13.41 -0.04
C LEU A 2 -5.35 -14.88 0.27
N HIS A 3 -6.63 -15.19 0.52
CA HIS A 3 -7.10 -16.56 0.74
C HIS A 3 -6.72 -17.50 -0.41
N ARG A 4 -6.97 -17.09 -1.65
CA ARG A 4 -6.76 -17.91 -2.85
C ARG A 4 -5.27 -18.12 -3.09
N LYS A 5 -4.46 -17.04 -3.08
CA LYS A 5 -3.01 -17.11 -3.25
C LYS A 5 -2.33 -17.97 -2.19
N ALA A 6 -2.76 -17.86 -0.93
CA ALA A 6 -2.22 -18.68 0.15
C ALA A 6 -2.53 -20.17 -0.06
N ARG A 7 -3.72 -20.50 -0.58
CA ARG A 7 -4.09 -21.88 -0.93
C ARG A 7 -3.32 -22.41 -2.13
N GLU A 8 -3.23 -21.63 -3.21
CA GLU A 8 -2.43 -21.97 -4.40
C GLU A 8 -0.97 -22.28 -4.01
N PHE A 9 -0.38 -21.46 -3.12
CA PHE A 9 0.96 -21.68 -2.61
C PHE A 9 1.05 -22.93 -1.71
N ALA A 10 0.09 -23.13 -0.81
CA ALA A 10 0.05 -24.31 0.06
C ALA A 10 -0.03 -25.60 -0.75
N GLU A 11 -0.89 -25.64 -1.78
CA GLU A 11 -1.01 -26.76 -2.70
C GLU A 11 0.30 -27.02 -3.46
N ALA A 12 0.96 -25.96 -3.95
CA ALA A 12 2.28 -26.06 -4.57
C ALA A 12 3.37 -26.59 -3.61
N CYS A 13 3.19 -26.38 -2.30
CA CYS A 13 4.04 -26.95 -1.25
C CYS A 13 3.60 -28.34 -0.77
N GLY A 14 2.56 -28.94 -1.37
CA GLY A 14 2.03 -30.26 -0.98
C GLY A 14 1.20 -30.24 0.30
N VAL A 15 0.74 -29.06 0.74
CA VAL A 15 -0.15 -28.91 1.90
C VAL A 15 -1.59 -28.86 1.41
N GLY A 16 -2.36 -29.90 1.72
CA GLY A 16 -3.77 -29.99 1.34
C GLY A 16 -4.68 -29.05 2.12
N GLU A 17 -5.91 -28.89 1.63
CA GLU A 17 -6.91 -27.99 2.20
C GLU A 17 -7.34 -28.41 3.61
N GLU A 18 -7.36 -29.73 3.89
CA GLU A 18 -7.61 -30.30 5.21
C GLU A 18 -6.57 -29.85 6.24
N THR A 19 -5.34 -29.58 5.80
CA THR A 19 -4.24 -29.13 6.64
C THR A 19 -4.16 -27.61 6.71
N PHE A 20 -4.39 -26.91 5.59
CA PHE A 20 -4.33 -25.46 5.52
C PHE A 20 -5.50 -24.85 4.73
N THR A 21 -6.46 -24.32 5.46
CA THR A 21 -7.67 -23.71 4.89
C THR A 21 -7.52 -22.23 4.53
N ALA A 22 -6.39 -21.59 4.85
CA ALA A 22 -6.25 -20.13 4.82
C ALA A 22 -7.44 -19.40 5.49
N SER A 23 -7.80 -19.87 6.69
CA SER A 23 -8.97 -19.44 7.45
C SER A 23 -9.03 -17.93 7.68
N TRP A 24 -10.20 -17.40 8.08
CA TRP A 24 -10.31 -15.99 8.42
C TRP A 24 -9.35 -15.56 9.55
N ALA A 25 -9.25 -16.36 10.61
CA ALA A 25 -8.34 -16.09 11.72
C ALA A 25 -6.87 -16.06 11.26
N TRP A 26 -6.48 -17.02 10.40
CA TRP A 26 -5.14 -17.03 9.81
C TRP A 26 -4.89 -15.77 8.97
N ARG A 27 -5.83 -15.37 8.12
CA ARG A 27 -5.70 -14.15 7.28
C ARG A 27 -5.53 -12.90 8.12
N VAL A 28 -6.32 -12.74 9.19
CA VAL A 28 -6.19 -11.59 10.11
C VAL A 28 -4.82 -11.61 10.79
N GLY A 29 -4.36 -12.76 11.26
CA GLY A 29 -3.04 -12.93 11.88
C GLY A 29 -1.89 -12.65 10.91
N PHE A 30 -1.98 -13.15 9.67
CA PHE A 30 -1.01 -12.93 8.61
C PHE A 30 -0.88 -11.44 8.27
N LEU A 31 -2.01 -10.77 8.04
CA LEU A 31 -2.04 -9.34 7.76
C LEU A 31 -1.43 -8.53 8.90
N LYS A 32 -1.81 -8.84 10.15
CA LYS A 32 -1.27 -8.17 11.35
C LYS A 32 0.24 -8.39 11.51
N ARG A 33 0.71 -9.64 11.36
CA ARG A 33 2.13 -10.00 11.50
C ARG A 33 3.02 -9.27 10.50
N HIS A 34 2.54 -9.10 9.27
CA HIS A 34 3.31 -8.49 8.19
C HIS A 34 2.98 -7.00 7.98
N GLY A 35 2.20 -6.38 8.89
CA GLY A 35 1.83 -4.96 8.77
C GLY A 35 0.97 -4.63 7.55
N LEU A 36 0.38 -5.63 6.90
CA LEU A 36 -0.45 -5.47 5.73
C LEU A 36 -1.85 -5.03 6.17
N ARG A 37 -2.32 -3.91 5.63
CA ARG A 37 -3.67 -3.39 5.90
C ARG A 37 -4.41 -3.22 4.59
N PHE A 38 -5.68 -3.61 4.56
CA PHE A 38 -6.55 -3.16 3.48
C PHE A 38 -6.67 -1.64 3.59
N ARG A 39 -6.31 -0.89 2.53
CA ARG A 39 -6.64 0.53 2.51
C ARG A 39 -8.16 0.66 2.61
N ALA A 40 -8.62 1.62 3.41
CA ALA A 40 -9.95 2.14 3.24
C ALA A 40 -10.11 2.53 1.76
N ARG A 41 -11.26 2.23 1.15
CA ARG A 41 -11.56 2.73 -0.20
C ARG A 41 -11.31 4.23 -0.18
N THR A 42 -10.28 4.69 -0.90
CA THR A 42 -10.13 6.09 -1.24
C THR A 42 -11.27 6.40 -2.21
N ARG A 43 -12.46 6.68 -1.67
CA ARG A 43 -13.40 7.59 -2.34
C ARG A 43 -12.80 9.00 -2.22
N GLN A 44 -11.61 9.20 -2.77
CA GLN A 44 -11.26 10.53 -3.21
C GLN A 44 -12.05 10.70 -4.49
N GLY A 45 -13.08 11.54 -4.46
CA GLY A 45 -13.59 12.09 -5.70
C GLY A 45 -12.38 12.64 -6.44
N GLN A 46 -12.21 12.28 -7.71
CA GLN A 46 -11.16 12.91 -8.52
C GLN A 46 -11.42 14.41 -8.46
N ASN A 47 -10.52 15.15 -7.84
CA ASN A 47 -10.54 16.60 -7.94
C ASN A 47 -10.49 16.98 -9.42
N SER A 48 -11.05 18.14 -9.78
CA SER A 48 -10.90 18.67 -11.12
C SER A 48 -9.41 18.67 -11.50
N PRO A 49 -9.05 18.43 -12.79
CA PRO A 49 -7.67 18.52 -13.24
C PRO A 49 -7.00 19.86 -12.88
N VAL A 50 -7.76 20.94 -12.84
CA VAL A 50 -7.28 22.29 -12.47
C VAL A 50 -6.88 22.35 -11.00
N ASP A 51 -7.75 21.90 -10.11
CA ASP A 51 -7.48 21.88 -8.66
C ASP A 51 -6.30 20.98 -8.32
N SER A 52 -6.17 19.87 -9.06
CA SER A 52 -5.05 18.94 -8.92
C SER A 52 -3.72 19.58 -9.34
N ALA A 53 -3.71 20.34 -10.44
CA ALA A 53 -2.51 21.03 -10.92
C ALA A 53 -2.04 22.12 -9.94
N GLN A 54 -2.99 22.89 -9.39
CA GLN A 54 -2.70 23.92 -8.39
C GLN A 54 -2.11 23.30 -7.12
N ALA A 55 -2.71 22.24 -6.60
CA ALA A 55 -2.20 21.53 -5.41
C ALA A 55 -0.78 20.98 -5.60
N VAL A 56 -0.46 20.47 -6.80
CA VAL A 56 0.89 19.99 -7.14
C VAL A 56 1.89 21.15 -7.15
N LYS A 57 1.52 22.31 -7.70
CA LYS A 57 2.38 23.50 -7.72
C LYS A 57 2.71 23.98 -6.30
N GLU A 58 1.70 24.12 -5.46
CA GLU A 58 1.86 24.55 -4.06
C GLU A 58 2.73 23.58 -3.26
N LEU A 59 2.53 22.28 -3.45
CA LEU A 59 3.35 21.26 -2.81
C LEU A 59 4.82 21.37 -3.23
N ASN A 60 5.08 21.54 -4.53
CA ASN A 60 6.43 21.67 -5.06
C ASN A 60 7.17 22.90 -4.51
N GLU A 61 6.49 24.05 -4.43
CA GLU A 61 7.08 25.26 -3.86
C GLU A 61 7.44 25.08 -2.38
N ARG A 62 6.53 24.45 -1.62
CA ARG A 62 6.78 24.13 -0.21
C ARG A 62 7.95 23.16 -0.03
N MET A 63 8.03 22.11 -0.85
CA MET A 63 9.13 21.14 -0.76
C MET A 63 10.48 21.78 -1.09
N LYS A 64 10.57 22.59 -2.14
CA LYS A 64 11.83 23.28 -2.51
C LYS A 64 12.32 24.21 -1.42
N LYS A 65 11.41 24.98 -0.80
CA LYS A 65 11.75 25.85 0.33
C LYS A 65 12.33 25.06 1.50
N GLU A 66 11.73 23.90 1.78
CA GLU A 66 12.15 23.06 2.89
C GLU A 66 13.45 22.30 2.61
N MET A 67 13.67 21.86 1.37
CA MET A 67 14.94 21.30 0.90
C MET A 67 16.08 22.29 1.09
N HIS A 68 15.89 23.54 0.69
CA HIS A 68 16.88 24.59 0.89
C HIS A 68 17.13 24.86 2.39
N ARG A 69 16.07 24.88 3.22
CA ARG A 69 16.20 25.07 4.67
C ARG A 69 17.01 23.96 5.35
N LEU A 70 16.84 22.72 4.89
CA LEU A 70 17.47 21.54 5.47
C LEU A 70 18.82 21.17 4.81
N GLY A 71 19.22 21.84 3.73
CA GLY A 71 20.41 21.49 2.95
C GLY A 71 20.30 20.12 2.27
N VAL A 72 19.09 19.77 1.81
CA VAL A 72 18.80 18.47 1.17
C VAL A 72 18.77 18.65 -0.34
N ASP A 73 19.69 17.99 -1.04
CA ASP A 73 19.77 18.05 -2.51
C ASP A 73 18.82 17.06 -3.20
N VAL A 74 18.53 15.93 -2.56
CA VAL A 74 17.74 14.83 -3.12
C VAL A 74 16.66 14.38 -2.14
N VAL A 75 15.42 14.31 -2.61
CA VAL A 75 14.28 13.78 -1.85
C VAL A 75 13.72 12.56 -2.57
N PHE A 76 13.52 11.48 -1.83
CA PHE A 76 12.89 10.27 -2.33
C PHE A 76 11.43 10.21 -1.89
N ASN A 77 10.59 9.65 -2.75
CA ASN A 77 9.22 9.33 -2.35
C ASN A 77 9.24 8.16 -1.36
N ALA A 78 8.64 8.35 -0.18
CA ALA A 78 8.47 7.30 0.83
C ALA A 78 7.06 6.68 0.77
N ASP A 79 6.32 6.90 -0.31
CA ASP A 79 5.00 6.31 -0.48
C ASP A 79 5.08 4.78 -0.48
N GLN A 80 4.25 4.18 0.37
CA GLN A 80 4.05 2.74 0.36
C GLN A 80 3.38 2.33 -0.94
N THR A 81 4.10 1.57 -1.77
CA THR A 81 3.51 0.89 -2.93
C THR A 81 2.67 -0.27 -2.43
N PRO A 82 1.36 -0.30 -2.71
CA PRO A 82 0.50 -1.36 -2.21
C PRO A 82 0.84 -2.69 -2.88
N ILE A 83 0.88 -3.77 -2.09
CA ILE A 83 0.92 -5.13 -2.61
C ILE A 83 -0.51 -5.56 -2.94
N LEU A 84 -0.81 -5.74 -4.22
CA LEU A 84 -2.06 -6.34 -4.67
C LEU A 84 -1.89 -7.87 -4.65
N PHE A 85 -2.39 -8.50 -3.60
CA PHE A 85 -2.62 -9.94 -3.60
C PHE A 85 -3.83 -10.23 -4.43
#